data_AF-A0A3G9ENQ0-F1
#
_entry.id   AF-A0A3G9ENQ0-F1
#
_cell.length_a   1.000
_cell.length_b   1.000
_cell.length_c   1.000
_cell.angle_alpha   90.00
_cell.angle_beta   90.00
_cell.angle_gamma   90.00
#
_symmetry.space_group_name_H-M   'P 1'
#
loop_
_entity.id
_entity.type
_entity.pdbx_description
1 polymer ?
#
loop_
_entity_poly.entity_id
_entity_poly.type
_entity_poly.pdbx_seq_one_letter_code
_entity_poly.pdbx_strand_id
1 'polypeptide(L)'
;MKRISLILGVIFLLTFNVNATTWFPAEHTCPICKHKHEYKEIESYGGYIYNWPSKYQYVYWPLTDLPSVYCCPKCHFTTYMWDFDSVPENRVDTLTKFLSTVKLEKKYKDYIDIPMTTRLEIAENVYKILGRDNEFWCKFYRVQGYHYDQEKNKEKAKESRLKSLDLARLMLSDSVYSGQEKEILFIIAAMNNFIGQKDSALIYLDKASLLTYENKKWKEENVKGLDRYLTDLIKQYKEFIRKEKEDEG
;
A
#
# COMPACT_ATOMS: atom_id res chain seq x y z
N MET A 1 -8.47 65.75 -20.35
CA MET A 1 -9.70 65.01 -19.99
C MET A 1 -9.45 63.52 -20.07
N LYS A 2 -9.81 62.82 -19.00
CA LYS A 2 -9.66 61.39 -18.68
C LYS A 2 -9.90 60.43 -19.85
N ARG A 3 -9.06 59.39 -19.98
CA ARG A 3 -9.50 57.98 -20.11
C ARG A 3 -8.52 57.05 -19.38
N ILE A 4 -8.84 56.80 -18.12
CA ILE A 4 -8.49 55.59 -17.39
C ILE A 4 -9.43 54.48 -17.89
N SER A 5 -8.91 53.27 -18.10
CA SER A 5 -9.58 51.95 -18.00
C SER A 5 -8.79 50.94 -18.80
N LEU A 6 -8.51 49.70 -18.38
CA LEU A 6 -8.54 48.99 -17.11
C LEU A 6 -7.84 47.68 -17.46
N ILE A 7 -6.60 47.44 -17.01
CA ILE A 7 -5.94 46.14 -17.24
C ILE A 7 -6.52 45.19 -16.20
N LEU A 8 -7.48 44.37 -16.63
CA LEU A 8 -8.08 43.30 -15.84
C LEU A 8 -7.06 42.16 -15.75
N GLY A 9 -6.20 42.23 -14.74
CA GLY A 9 -5.29 41.14 -14.37
C GLY A 9 -6.08 39.97 -13.82
N VAL A 10 -6.19 38.90 -14.60
CA VAL A 10 -6.69 37.60 -14.13
C VAL A 10 -5.63 37.03 -13.18
N ILE A 11 -5.83 37.21 -11.88
CA ILE A 11 -5.10 36.47 -10.85
C ILE A 11 -5.66 35.04 -10.89
N PHE A 12 -4.94 34.16 -11.56
CA PHE A 12 -5.19 32.72 -11.51
C PHE A 12 -4.78 32.25 -10.11
N LEU A 13 -5.75 32.17 -9.20
CA LEU A 13 -5.60 31.50 -7.91
C LEU A 13 -5.38 30.01 -8.20
N LEU A 14 -4.13 29.60 -8.38
CA LEU A 14 -3.70 28.22 -8.23
C LEU A 14 -3.93 27.85 -6.77
N THR A 15 -5.10 27.29 -6.47
CA THR A 15 -5.31 26.52 -5.25
C THR A 15 -4.47 25.26 -5.38
N PHE A 16 -3.19 25.36 -5.04
CA PHE A 16 -2.40 24.19 -4.69
C PHE A 16 -3.11 23.55 -3.51
N ASN A 17 -3.83 22.46 -3.74
CA ASN A 17 -4.30 21.62 -2.65
C ASN A 17 -3.05 21.22 -1.85
N VAL A 18 -2.93 21.75 -0.64
CA VAL A 18 -1.87 21.43 0.32
C VAL A 18 -2.11 20.00 0.80
N ASN A 19 -1.83 19.04 -0.09
CA ASN A 19 -1.88 17.60 0.17
C ASN A 19 -0.51 17.12 0.65
N ALA A 20 0.09 17.83 1.61
CA ALA A 20 1.48 17.60 1.99
C ALA A 20 1.56 16.60 3.14
N THR A 21 1.85 15.33 2.84
CA THR A 21 2.44 14.42 3.82
C THR A 21 3.89 14.85 4.06
N THR A 22 4.35 14.86 5.31
CA THR A 22 5.70 15.31 5.65
C THR A 22 6.54 14.16 6.19
N TRP A 23 7.78 14.10 5.74
CA TRP A 23 8.79 13.13 6.11
C TRP A 23 9.99 13.84 6.72
N PHE A 24 10.50 13.35 7.84
CA PHE A 24 11.69 13.90 8.48
C PHE A 24 12.83 12.88 8.50
N PRO A 25 14.10 13.34 8.44
CA PRO A 25 15.25 12.45 8.52
C PRO A 25 15.42 11.86 9.93
N ALA A 26 15.66 10.56 10.02
CA ALA A 26 15.95 9.84 11.25
C ALA A 26 17.12 8.86 11.03
N GLU A 27 18.09 8.82 11.95
CA GLU A 27 19.19 7.84 11.87
C GLU A 27 18.74 6.49 12.46
N HIS A 28 18.85 5.41 11.68
CA HIS A 28 18.66 4.05 12.18
C HIS A 28 19.93 3.22 11.99
N THR A 29 20.12 2.22 12.85
CA THR A 29 21.22 1.25 12.75
C THR A 29 20.68 -0.06 12.20
N CYS A 30 21.14 -0.47 11.01
CA CYS A 30 20.70 -1.72 10.40
C CYS A 30 20.93 -2.91 11.35
N PRO A 31 19.88 -3.70 11.69
CA PRO A 31 20.00 -4.77 12.68
C PRO A 31 20.91 -5.90 12.22
N ILE A 32 21.09 -6.06 10.90
CA ILE A 32 21.88 -7.12 10.28
C ILE A 32 23.38 -6.76 10.26
N CYS A 33 23.74 -5.63 9.64
CA CYS A 33 25.15 -5.29 9.37
C CYS A 33 25.69 -4.14 10.24
N LYS A 34 24.87 -3.61 11.15
CA LYS A 34 25.15 -2.49 12.07
C LYS A 34 25.56 -1.19 11.38
N HIS A 35 25.33 -1.06 10.08
CA HIS A 35 25.55 0.19 9.35
C HIS A 35 24.48 1.21 9.75
N LYS A 36 24.93 2.40 10.14
CA LYS A 36 24.08 3.57 10.37
C LYS A 36 23.75 4.25 9.05
N HIS A 37 22.50 4.61 8.86
CA HIS A 37 22.03 5.35 7.69
C HIS A 37 20.85 6.24 8.08
N GLU A 38 20.68 7.34 7.36
CA GLU A 38 19.52 8.21 7.50
C GLU A 38 18.36 7.61 6.70
N TYR A 39 17.23 7.39 7.37
CA TYR A 39 15.96 7.02 6.75
C TYR A 39 14.94 8.13 6.95
N LYS A 40 13.75 7.99 6.36
CA LYS A 40 12.67 8.97 6.47
C LYS A 40 11.54 8.43 7.34
N GLU A 41 11.27 9.11 8.45
CA GLU A 41 10.15 8.85 9.33
C GLU A 41 8.96 9.76 9.05
N ILE A 42 7.78 9.29 9.44
CA ILE A 42 6.53 10.03 9.28
C ILE A 42 6.51 11.20 10.26
N GLU A 43 6.47 12.43 9.76
CA GLU A 43 6.32 13.62 10.60
C GLU A 43 4.85 13.99 10.78
N SER A 44 4.13 14.15 9.66
CA SER A 44 2.71 14.54 9.69
C SER A 44 1.96 14.10 8.44
N TYR A 45 0.66 13.89 8.61
CA TYR A 45 -0.28 13.59 7.53
C TYR A 45 -1.70 13.99 7.96
N GLY A 46 -2.56 14.29 6.99
CA GLY A 46 -3.98 14.55 7.22
C GLY A 46 -4.89 13.43 6.69
N GLY A 47 -6.16 13.45 7.07
CA GLY A 47 -7.16 12.45 6.63
C GLY A 47 -7.45 12.43 5.12
N TYR A 48 -6.96 13.41 4.35
CA TYR A 48 -7.10 13.43 2.89
C TYR A 48 -6.42 12.24 2.20
N ILE A 49 -5.44 11.57 2.85
CA ILE A 49 -4.78 10.37 2.32
C ILE A 49 -5.77 9.23 2.05
N TYR A 50 -6.90 9.20 2.78
CA TYR A 50 -7.95 8.19 2.60
C TYR A 50 -8.84 8.45 1.38
N ASN A 51 -8.70 9.61 0.74
CA ASN A 51 -9.41 9.96 -0.49
C ASN A 51 -8.59 9.72 -1.77
N TRP A 52 -7.32 9.35 -1.65
CA TRP A 52 -6.47 9.07 -2.80
C TRP A 52 -6.96 7.85 -3.59
N PRO A 53 -6.73 7.79 -4.92
CA PRO A 53 -7.20 6.69 -5.77
C PRO A 53 -6.72 5.29 -5.31
N SER A 54 -5.59 5.20 -4.62
CA SER A 54 -5.06 3.96 -4.07
C SER A 54 -6.00 3.26 -3.09
N LYS A 55 -6.97 3.98 -2.50
CA LYS A 55 -8.03 3.42 -1.65
C LYS A 55 -8.84 2.32 -2.34
N TYR A 56 -8.97 2.37 -3.67
CA TYR A 56 -9.65 1.34 -4.45
C TYR A 56 -8.85 0.04 -4.57
N GLN A 57 -7.54 0.07 -4.30
CA GLN A 57 -6.71 -1.12 -4.11
C GLN A 57 -6.61 -1.52 -2.62
N TYR A 58 -7.32 -0.79 -1.76
CA TYR A 58 -7.20 -0.85 -0.30
C TYR A 58 -5.77 -0.57 0.20
N VAL A 59 -4.97 0.16 -0.59
CA VAL A 59 -3.59 0.53 -0.28
C VAL A 59 -3.55 2.01 0.10
N TYR A 60 -2.99 2.31 1.26
CA TYR A 60 -3.00 3.65 1.83
C TYR A 60 -1.58 4.12 2.11
N TRP A 61 -1.40 5.44 2.12
CA TRP A 61 -0.18 6.04 2.66
C TRP A 61 0.06 5.53 4.10
N PRO A 62 1.31 5.24 4.50
CA PRO A 62 2.57 5.51 3.80
C PRO A 62 2.95 4.49 2.72
N LEU A 63 2.24 3.36 2.58
CA LEU A 63 2.64 2.27 1.69
C LEU A 63 2.61 2.62 0.20
N THR A 64 1.95 3.72 -0.17
CA THR A 64 1.94 4.25 -1.54
C THR A 64 3.15 5.11 -1.86
N ASP A 65 4.00 5.43 -0.88
CA ASP A 65 5.06 6.41 -0.98
C ASP A 65 6.45 5.78 -0.82
N LEU A 66 7.45 6.38 -1.47
CA LEU A 66 8.80 5.84 -1.57
C LEU A 66 9.49 5.60 -0.23
N PRO A 67 9.35 6.46 0.80
CA PRO A 67 10.03 6.28 2.09
C PRO A 67 9.66 5.01 2.87
N SER A 68 8.48 4.44 2.62
CA SER A 68 7.86 3.43 3.49
C SER A 68 8.56 2.07 3.56
N VAL A 69 9.45 1.76 2.62
CA VAL A 69 10.21 0.51 2.54
C VAL A 69 11.69 0.81 2.74
N TYR A 70 12.18 0.63 3.95
CA TYR A 70 13.59 0.86 4.28
C TYR A 70 14.46 -0.22 3.64
N CYS A 71 15.55 0.18 3.01
CA CYS A 71 16.58 -0.74 2.50
C CYS A 71 17.95 -0.30 2.99
N CYS A 72 18.73 -1.20 3.60
CA CYS A 72 20.10 -0.88 4.00
C CYS A 72 21.01 -0.79 2.76
N PRO A 73 21.65 0.37 2.47
CA PRO A 73 22.49 0.51 1.29
C PRO A 73 23.77 -0.35 1.33
N LYS A 74 24.14 -0.87 2.52
CA LYS A 74 25.32 -1.73 2.70
C LYS A 74 25.02 -3.22 2.48
N CYS A 75 23.96 -3.73 3.08
CA CYS A 75 23.65 -5.18 3.08
C CYS A 75 22.31 -5.52 2.44
N HIS A 76 21.58 -4.54 1.92
CA HIS A 76 20.28 -4.70 1.26
C HIS A 76 19.17 -5.24 2.16
N PHE A 77 19.36 -5.31 3.48
CA PHE A 77 18.27 -5.66 4.40
C PHE A 77 17.09 -4.72 4.17
N THR A 78 15.94 -5.29 3.79
CA THR A 78 14.78 -4.51 3.33
C THR A 78 13.50 -4.96 4.02
N THR A 79 12.76 -4.00 4.58
CA THR A 79 11.46 -4.21 5.25
C THR A 79 10.61 -2.94 5.13
N TYR A 80 9.35 -2.99 5.55
CA TYR A 80 8.62 -1.78 5.90
C TYR A 80 9.30 -1.06 7.07
N MET A 81 9.15 0.26 7.11
CA MET A 81 9.80 1.12 8.10
C MET A 81 9.51 0.71 9.56
N TRP A 82 8.27 0.35 9.89
CA TRP A 82 7.89 -0.07 11.25
C TRP A 82 8.42 -1.43 11.66
N ASP A 83 8.92 -2.22 10.72
CA ASP A 83 9.51 -3.54 10.99
C ASP A 83 11.03 -3.51 11.05
N PHE A 84 11.66 -2.40 10.64
CA PHE A 84 13.10 -2.35 10.37
C PHE A 84 13.95 -2.66 11.60
N ASP A 85 13.55 -2.13 12.77
CA ASP A 85 14.28 -2.33 14.02
C ASP A 85 13.78 -3.55 14.83
N SER A 86 12.79 -4.31 14.31
CA SER A 86 12.12 -5.41 15.02
C SER A 86 12.53 -6.81 14.55
N VAL A 87 13.79 -6.98 14.14
CA VAL A 87 14.31 -8.28 13.67
C VAL A 87 14.62 -9.21 14.85
N PRO A 88 14.02 -10.41 14.92
CA PRO A 88 14.37 -11.39 15.95
C PRO A 88 15.83 -11.82 15.83
N GLU A 89 16.57 -11.85 16.94
CA GLU A 89 18.01 -12.19 16.96
C GLU A 89 18.28 -13.56 16.32
N ASN A 90 17.40 -14.54 16.55
CA ASN A 90 17.51 -15.89 15.99
C ASN A 90 17.31 -15.96 14.46
N ARG A 91 16.94 -14.86 13.79
CA ARG A 91 16.82 -14.78 12.33
C ARG A 91 18.00 -14.09 11.66
N VAL A 92 18.87 -13.41 12.41
CA VAL A 92 19.93 -12.55 11.87
C VAL A 92 20.91 -13.32 10.97
N ASP A 93 21.35 -14.51 11.38
CA ASP A 93 22.29 -15.31 10.58
C ASP A 93 21.68 -15.77 9.24
N THR A 94 20.42 -16.21 9.29
CA THR A 94 19.70 -16.66 8.08
C THR A 94 19.50 -15.50 7.11
N LEU A 95 19.12 -14.33 7.63
CA LEU A 95 18.98 -13.11 6.85
C LEU A 95 20.32 -12.66 6.26
N THR A 96 21.40 -12.67 7.06
CA THR A 96 22.75 -12.32 6.60
C THR A 96 23.17 -13.19 5.42
N LYS A 97 22.93 -14.50 5.50
CA LYS A 97 23.24 -15.44 4.41
C LYS A 97 22.44 -15.12 3.15
N PHE A 98 21.13 -14.91 3.25
CA PHE A 98 20.29 -14.54 2.11
C PHE A 98 20.75 -13.23 1.47
N LEU A 99 20.96 -12.20 2.29
CA LEU A 99 21.33 -10.85 1.83
C LEU A 99 22.67 -10.80 1.11
N SER A 100 23.61 -11.70 1.44
CA SER A 100 24.87 -11.84 0.72
C SER A 100 24.70 -12.25 -0.77
N THR A 101 23.54 -12.82 -1.13
CA THR A 101 23.22 -13.22 -2.51
C THR A 101 22.53 -12.11 -3.31
N VAL A 102 22.04 -11.07 -2.64
CA VAL A 102 21.32 -9.97 -3.28
C VAL A 102 22.29 -9.08 -4.05
N LYS A 103 22.03 -8.89 -5.34
CA LYS A 103 22.79 -8.02 -6.23
C LYS A 103 21.90 -6.91 -6.75
N LEU A 104 22.35 -5.67 -6.59
CA LEU A 104 21.73 -4.50 -7.20
C LEU A 104 22.46 -4.15 -8.50
N GLU A 105 21.76 -3.51 -9.43
CA GLU A 105 22.33 -3.09 -10.72
C GLU A 105 23.53 -2.13 -10.56
N LYS A 106 23.50 -1.32 -9.50
CA LYS A 106 24.54 -0.37 -9.14
C LYS A 106 24.56 -0.13 -7.64
N LYS A 107 25.57 0.61 -7.18
CA LYS A 107 25.63 1.12 -5.80
C LYS A 107 24.74 2.36 -5.68
N TYR A 108 23.95 2.39 -4.62
CA TYR A 108 23.07 3.51 -4.29
C TYR A 108 23.58 4.19 -3.02
N LYS A 109 23.45 5.52 -2.96
CA LYS A 109 23.82 6.30 -1.76
C LYS A 109 22.67 6.37 -0.77
N ASP A 110 21.47 6.66 -1.28
CA ASP A 110 20.23 6.69 -0.53
C ASP A 110 19.39 5.45 -0.87
N TYR A 111 18.63 4.95 0.11
CA TYR A 111 17.73 3.82 -0.08
C TYR A 111 16.53 4.18 -0.96
N ILE A 112 16.11 5.45 -0.99
CA ILE A 112 14.97 5.91 -1.81
C ILE A 112 15.31 5.85 -3.29
N ASP A 113 16.60 5.98 -3.65
CA ASP A 113 17.09 5.86 -5.02
C ASP A 113 16.99 4.42 -5.56
N ILE A 114 16.87 3.42 -4.69
CA ILE A 114 16.64 2.03 -5.08
C ILE A 114 15.17 1.92 -5.50
N PRO A 115 14.86 1.41 -6.72
CA PRO A 115 13.48 1.24 -7.16
C PRO A 115 12.62 0.55 -6.11
N MET A 116 11.40 1.05 -5.91
CA MET A 116 10.51 0.55 -4.86
C MET A 116 10.19 -0.93 -5.10
N THR A 117 9.97 -1.33 -6.34
CA THR A 117 9.73 -2.73 -6.71
C THR A 117 10.93 -3.63 -6.39
N THR A 118 12.16 -3.18 -6.65
CA THR A 118 13.38 -3.91 -6.24
C THR A 118 13.48 -4.06 -4.72
N ARG A 119 13.14 -3.01 -3.96
CA ARG A 119 13.08 -3.09 -2.50
C ARG A 119 12.03 -4.09 -2.03
N LEU A 120 10.84 -4.07 -2.62
CA LEU A 120 9.77 -5.02 -2.30
C LEU A 120 10.13 -6.46 -2.67
N GLU A 121 10.82 -6.72 -3.77
CA GLU A 121 11.30 -8.07 -4.12
C GLU A 121 12.29 -8.62 -3.07
N ILE A 122 13.17 -7.78 -2.55
CA ILE A 122 14.08 -8.16 -1.46
C ILE A 122 13.28 -8.39 -0.18
N ALA A 123 12.36 -7.47 0.15
CA ALA A 123 11.51 -7.56 1.33
C ALA A 123 10.64 -8.83 1.32
N GLU A 124 10.13 -9.26 0.17
CA GLU A 124 9.37 -10.50 0.04
C GLU A 124 10.19 -11.70 0.55
N ASN A 125 11.48 -11.78 0.22
CA ASN A 125 12.32 -12.88 0.68
C ASN A 125 12.71 -12.73 2.17
N VAL A 126 12.95 -11.50 2.62
CA VAL A 126 13.16 -11.20 4.06
C VAL A 126 11.95 -11.62 4.88
N TYR A 127 10.74 -11.25 4.48
CA TYR A 127 9.52 -11.58 5.21
C TYR A 127 9.16 -13.06 5.18
N LYS A 128 9.54 -13.81 4.12
CA LYS A 128 9.45 -15.27 4.11
C LYS A 128 10.32 -15.89 5.21
N ILE A 129 11.52 -15.35 5.44
CA ILE A 129 12.42 -15.79 6.52
C ILE A 129 11.86 -15.41 7.89
N LEU A 130 11.24 -14.23 8.02
CA LEU A 130 10.64 -13.75 9.27
C LEU A 130 9.35 -14.48 9.64
N GLY A 131 8.68 -15.15 8.68
CA GLY A 131 7.49 -15.97 8.94
C GLY A 131 6.23 -15.15 9.17
N ARG A 132 5.76 -14.46 8.12
CA ARG A 132 4.53 -13.65 8.15
C ARG A 132 3.28 -14.46 7.81
N ASP A 133 2.13 -13.99 8.28
CA ASP A 133 0.82 -14.61 8.09
C ASP A 133 0.13 -14.21 6.77
N ASN A 134 -1.05 -14.79 6.53
CA ASN A 134 -1.81 -14.56 5.31
C ASN A 134 -2.31 -13.12 5.17
N GLU A 135 -2.70 -12.48 6.29
CA GLU A 135 -3.15 -11.08 6.28
C GLU A 135 -2.01 -10.16 5.83
N PHE A 136 -0.82 -10.35 6.38
CA PHE A 136 0.39 -9.64 5.97
C PHE A 136 0.65 -9.85 4.48
N TRP A 137 0.69 -11.10 4.01
CA TRP A 137 1.00 -11.38 2.60
C TRP A 137 -0.06 -10.83 1.65
N CYS A 138 -1.34 -10.92 2.03
CA CYS A 138 -2.43 -10.37 1.25
C CYS A 138 -2.22 -8.87 1.05
N LYS A 139 -1.92 -8.12 2.12
CA LYS A 139 -1.60 -6.69 2.06
C LYS A 139 -0.31 -6.40 1.29
N PHE A 140 0.76 -7.14 1.57
CA PHE A 140 2.08 -6.97 0.94
C PHE A 140 1.98 -7.04 -0.58
N TYR A 141 1.28 -8.05 -1.09
CA TYR A 141 1.12 -8.23 -2.54
C TYR A 141 0.22 -7.17 -3.19
N ARG A 142 -0.69 -6.51 -2.45
CA ARG A 142 -1.42 -5.32 -2.96
C ARG A 142 -0.48 -4.13 -3.11
N VAL A 143 0.38 -3.91 -2.13
CA VAL A 143 1.40 -2.85 -2.16
C VAL A 143 2.37 -3.09 -3.32
N GLN A 144 2.86 -4.32 -3.48
CA GLN A 144 3.73 -4.69 -4.58
C GLN A 144 3.05 -4.51 -5.94
N GLY A 145 1.79 -4.94 -6.06
CA GLY A 145 0.98 -4.73 -7.26
C GLY A 145 0.78 -3.25 -7.60
N TYR A 146 0.55 -2.41 -6.59
CA TYR A 146 0.45 -0.95 -6.75
C TYR A 146 1.74 -0.35 -7.32
N HIS A 147 2.90 -0.67 -6.74
CA HIS A 147 4.19 -0.09 -7.16
C HIS A 147 4.65 -0.57 -8.53
N TYR A 148 4.47 -1.85 -8.87
CA TYR A 148 4.72 -2.32 -10.24
C TYR A 148 3.85 -1.59 -11.27
N ASP A 149 2.60 -1.26 -10.91
CA ASP A 149 1.69 -0.54 -11.80
C ASP A 149 2.11 0.92 -12.01
N GLN A 150 2.61 1.60 -10.95
CA GLN A 150 3.21 2.94 -11.04
C GLN A 150 4.45 2.94 -11.93
N GLU A 151 5.25 1.87 -11.86
CA GLU A 151 6.42 1.66 -12.72
C GLU A 151 6.06 1.10 -14.12
N LYS A 152 4.78 1.05 -14.47
CA LYS A 152 4.23 0.57 -15.76
C LYS A 152 4.53 -0.90 -16.07
N ASN A 153 4.94 -1.70 -15.08
CA ASN A 153 5.14 -3.14 -15.21
C ASN A 153 3.81 -3.89 -14.97
N LYS A 154 2.93 -3.86 -15.97
CA LYS A 154 1.56 -4.41 -15.88
C LYS A 154 1.54 -5.92 -15.60
N GLU A 155 2.49 -6.68 -16.13
CA GLU A 155 2.58 -8.13 -15.92
C GLU A 155 2.88 -8.45 -14.45
N LYS A 156 3.90 -7.82 -13.87
CA LYS A 156 4.25 -8.00 -12.45
C LYS A 156 3.20 -7.45 -11.51
N ALA A 157 2.54 -6.35 -11.88
CA ALA A 157 1.40 -5.83 -11.14
C ALA A 157 0.27 -6.87 -11.08
N LYS A 158 -0.08 -7.49 -12.22
CA LYS A 158 -1.08 -8.56 -12.29
C LYS A 158 -0.67 -9.80 -11.49
N GLU A 159 0.59 -10.23 -11.60
CA GLU A 159 1.11 -11.38 -10.82
C GLU A 159 0.93 -11.15 -9.31
N SER A 160 1.31 -9.97 -8.82
CA SER A 160 1.18 -9.61 -7.40
C SER A 160 -0.29 -9.56 -6.97
N ARG A 161 -1.17 -8.97 -7.78
CA ARG A 161 -2.61 -8.90 -7.50
C ARG A 161 -3.26 -10.28 -7.43
N LEU A 162 -2.83 -11.23 -8.27
CA LEU A 162 -3.29 -12.63 -8.21
C LEU A 162 -2.87 -13.31 -6.90
N LYS A 163 -1.61 -13.13 -6.45
CA LYS A 163 -1.16 -13.65 -5.15
C LYS A 163 -2.00 -13.10 -4.00
N SER A 164 -2.29 -11.79 -4.02
CA SER A 164 -3.16 -11.16 -3.00
C SER A 164 -4.59 -11.72 -3.04
N LEU A 165 -5.15 -11.91 -4.24
CA LEU A 165 -6.48 -12.47 -4.44
C LEU A 165 -6.60 -13.89 -3.88
N ASP A 166 -5.61 -14.74 -4.13
CA ASP A 166 -5.60 -16.11 -3.64
C ASP A 166 -5.53 -16.15 -2.10
N LEU A 167 -4.71 -15.29 -1.49
CA LEU A 167 -4.65 -15.16 -0.04
C LEU A 167 -5.96 -14.61 0.55
N ALA A 168 -6.57 -13.62 -0.07
CA ALA A 168 -7.85 -13.08 0.38
C ALA A 168 -8.96 -14.14 0.33
N ARG A 169 -8.96 -15.01 -0.69
CA ARG A 169 -9.89 -16.16 -0.76
C ARG A 169 -9.64 -17.18 0.35
N LEU A 170 -8.38 -17.46 0.68
CA LEU A 170 -8.03 -18.32 1.82
C LEU A 170 -8.52 -17.69 3.13
N MET A 171 -8.28 -16.40 3.35
CA MET A 171 -8.76 -15.67 4.52
C MET A 171 -10.28 -15.71 4.64
N LEU A 172 -11.02 -15.57 3.54
CA LEU A 172 -12.49 -15.63 3.54
C LEU A 172 -13.03 -16.99 4.01
N SER A 173 -12.27 -18.07 3.80
CA SER A 173 -12.64 -19.43 4.23
C SER A 173 -12.17 -19.80 5.63
N ASP A 174 -11.37 -18.95 6.27
CA ASP A 174 -10.73 -19.23 7.55
C ASP A 174 -11.50 -18.55 8.71
N SER A 175 -11.94 -19.37 9.66
CA SER A 175 -12.67 -18.93 10.85
C SER A 175 -11.94 -17.90 11.71
N VAL A 176 -10.61 -17.78 11.60
CA VAL A 176 -9.81 -16.74 12.27
C VAL A 176 -10.29 -15.33 11.89
N TYR A 177 -10.85 -15.16 10.68
CA TYR A 177 -11.34 -13.89 10.17
C TYR A 177 -12.86 -13.73 10.27
N SER A 178 -13.54 -14.55 11.07
CA SER A 178 -14.99 -14.43 11.25
C SER A 178 -15.39 -13.02 11.72
N GLY A 179 -16.33 -12.41 11.01
CA GLY A 179 -16.76 -11.01 11.19
C GLY A 179 -16.05 -10.00 10.27
N GLN A 180 -14.93 -10.37 9.65
CA GLN A 180 -14.15 -9.49 8.78
C GLN A 180 -14.43 -9.73 7.28
N GLU A 181 -15.43 -10.53 6.96
CA GLU A 181 -15.75 -10.95 5.59
C GLU A 181 -16.06 -9.74 4.69
N LYS A 182 -16.66 -8.67 5.23
CA LYS A 182 -16.93 -7.43 4.49
C LYS A 182 -15.66 -6.83 3.89
N GLU A 183 -14.61 -6.72 4.70
CA GLU A 183 -13.31 -6.18 4.29
C GLU A 183 -12.61 -7.12 3.30
N ILE A 184 -12.64 -8.42 3.57
CA ILE A 184 -12.01 -9.42 2.70
C ILE A 184 -12.69 -9.46 1.33
N LEU A 185 -14.02 -9.41 1.28
CA LEU A 185 -14.77 -9.34 0.02
C LEU A 185 -14.46 -8.05 -0.75
N PHE A 186 -14.27 -6.92 -0.06
CA PHE A 186 -13.79 -5.68 -0.70
C PHE A 186 -12.41 -5.87 -1.33
N ILE A 187 -11.46 -6.49 -0.61
CA ILE A 187 -10.12 -6.79 -1.12
C ILE A 187 -10.19 -7.71 -2.35
N ILE A 188 -11.01 -8.77 -2.30
CA ILE A 188 -11.24 -9.67 -3.44
C ILE A 188 -11.77 -8.86 -4.62
N ALA A 189 -12.77 -8.01 -4.42
CA ALA A 189 -13.32 -7.18 -5.49
C ALA A 189 -12.26 -6.26 -6.12
N ALA A 190 -11.47 -5.58 -5.28
CA ALA A 190 -10.37 -4.74 -5.73
C ALA A 190 -9.40 -5.51 -6.62
N MET A 191 -8.93 -6.66 -6.16
CA MET A 191 -7.98 -7.45 -6.96
C MET A 191 -8.59 -7.92 -8.27
N ASN A 192 -9.87 -8.33 -8.29
CA ASN A 192 -10.58 -8.68 -9.52
C ASN A 192 -10.63 -7.51 -10.51
N ASN A 193 -10.98 -6.30 -10.06
CA ASN A 193 -11.05 -5.14 -10.96
C ASN A 193 -9.69 -4.85 -11.60
N PHE A 194 -8.63 -4.82 -10.78
CA PHE A 194 -7.28 -4.47 -11.22
C PHE A 194 -6.56 -5.55 -12.04
N ILE A 195 -7.16 -6.75 -12.19
CA ILE A 195 -6.73 -7.78 -13.15
C ILE A 195 -7.67 -7.88 -14.37
N GLY A 196 -8.61 -6.94 -14.50
CA GLY A 196 -9.55 -6.84 -15.64
C GLY A 196 -10.87 -7.58 -15.47
N GLN A 197 -11.15 -8.16 -14.31
CA GLN A 197 -12.36 -8.94 -14.03
C GLN A 197 -13.45 -8.06 -13.37
N LYS A 198 -13.86 -7.00 -14.08
CA LYS A 198 -14.79 -5.97 -13.55
C LYS A 198 -16.13 -6.54 -13.08
N ASP A 199 -16.71 -7.49 -13.82
CA ASP A 199 -17.99 -8.11 -13.44
C ASP A 199 -17.87 -8.93 -12.15
N SER A 200 -16.77 -9.67 -11.99
CA SER A 200 -16.49 -10.38 -10.74
C SER A 200 -16.32 -9.39 -9.59
N ALA A 201 -15.63 -8.27 -9.81
CA ALA A 201 -15.48 -7.24 -8.79
C ALA A 201 -16.83 -6.70 -8.29
N LEU A 202 -17.75 -6.39 -9.21
CA LEU A 202 -19.10 -5.92 -8.86
C LEU A 202 -19.89 -6.95 -8.03
N ILE A 203 -19.82 -8.24 -8.40
CA ILE A 203 -20.47 -9.32 -7.63
C ILE A 203 -19.93 -9.38 -6.19
N TYR A 204 -18.62 -9.26 -6.00
CA TYR A 204 -18.03 -9.28 -4.66
C TYR A 204 -18.35 -8.01 -3.85
N LEU A 205 -18.43 -6.84 -4.50
CA LEU A 205 -18.87 -5.60 -3.85
C LEU A 205 -20.34 -5.68 -3.42
N ASP A 206 -21.20 -6.30 -4.23
CA ASP A 206 -22.60 -6.54 -3.86
C ASP A 206 -22.69 -7.45 -2.63
N LYS A 207 -21.93 -8.54 -2.58
CA LYS A 207 -21.84 -9.40 -1.39
C LYS A 207 -21.33 -8.64 -0.17
N ALA A 208 -20.24 -7.88 -0.31
CA ALA A 208 -19.67 -7.09 0.78
C ALA A 208 -20.68 -6.06 1.33
N SER A 209 -21.50 -5.47 0.47
CA SER A 209 -22.48 -4.45 0.87
C SER A 209 -23.60 -4.96 1.77
N LEU A 210 -23.82 -6.27 1.81
CA LEU A 210 -24.85 -6.92 2.64
C LEU A 210 -24.35 -7.28 4.04
N LEU A 211 -23.05 -7.12 4.29
CA LEU A 211 -22.42 -7.51 5.55
C LEU A 211 -22.17 -6.30 6.45
N THR A 212 -22.09 -6.57 7.75
CA THR A 212 -21.57 -5.64 8.75
C THR A 212 -20.19 -6.12 9.15
N TYR A 213 -19.21 -5.22 9.20
CA TYR A 213 -17.88 -5.55 9.70
C TYR A 213 -17.91 -5.69 11.21
N GLU A 214 -17.30 -6.76 11.70
CA GLU A 214 -17.10 -7.06 13.11
C GLU A 214 -15.64 -7.42 13.40
N ASN A 215 -15.15 -7.01 14.57
CA ASN A 215 -13.85 -7.48 15.07
C ASN A 215 -13.86 -7.50 16.59
N LYS A 216 -13.89 -8.71 17.16
CA LYS A 216 -13.99 -8.93 18.62
C LYS A 216 -12.78 -8.41 19.41
N LYS A 217 -11.64 -8.19 18.75
CA LYS A 217 -10.41 -7.68 19.39
C LYS A 217 -10.37 -6.16 19.45
N TRP A 218 -11.24 -5.47 18.70
CA TRP A 218 -11.21 -4.02 18.58
C TRP A 218 -12.29 -3.37 19.43
N LYS A 219 -12.06 -2.10 19.79
CA LYS A 219 -13.09 -1.26 20.41
C LYS A 219 -14.25 -1.06 19.46
N GLU A 220 -15.46 -1.02 20.01
CA GLU A 220 -16.70 -0.84 19.24
C GLU A 220 -16.68 0.40 18.34
N GLU A 221 -16.09 1.50 18.81
CA GLU A 221 -15.93 2.73 18.02
C GLU A 221 -15.12 2.51 16.73
N ASN A 222 -14.05 1.71 16.80
CA ASN A 222 -13.19 1.41 15.65
C ASN A 222 -13.91 0.47 14.68
N VAL A 223 -14.64 -0.52 15.21
CA VAL A 223 -15.45 -1.45 14.41
C VAL A 223 -16.53 -0.69 13.63
N LYS A 224 -17.30 0.17 14.31
CA LYS A 224 -18.33 1.00 13.66
C LYS A 224 -17.73 2.00 12.68
N GLY A 225 -16.58 2.58 13.00
CA GLY A 225 -15.86 3.48 12.12
C GLY A 225 -15.43 2.81 10.81
N LEU A 226 -14.82 1.63 10.91
CA LEU A 226 -14.38 0.86 9.75
C LEU A 226 -15.58 0.33 8.94
N ASP A 227 -16.64 -0.16 9.59
CA ASP A 227 -17.84 -0.61 8.88
C ASP A 227 -18.48 0.51 8.05
N ARG A 228 -18.59 1.72 8.62
CA ARG A 228 -19.08 2.90 7.91
C ARG A 228 -18.18 3.25 6.73
N TYR A 229 -16.87 3.28 6.97
CA TYR A 229 -15.89 3.56 5.93
C TYR A 229 -15.98 2.57 4.77
N LEU A 230 -16.03 1.26 5.05
CA LEU A 230 -16.16 0.21 4.04
C LEU A 230 -17.48 0.35 3.27
N THR A 231 -18.59 0.67 3.95
CA THR A 231 -19.89 0.90 3.30
C THR A 231 -19.80 2.03 2.27
N ASP A 232 -19.22 3.16 2.66
CA ASP A 232 -19.05 4.32 1.77
C ASP A 232 -18.07 4.01 0.63
N LEU A 233 -16.98 3.30 0.93
CA LEU A 233 -15.96 2.92 -0.04
C LEU A 233 -16.52 1.93 -1.09
N ILE A 234 -17.29 0.93 -0.66
CA ILE A 234 -17.96 -0.03 -1.55
C ILE A 234 -18.89 0.70 -2.52
N LYS A 235 -19.70 1.65 -2.03
CA LYS A 235 -20.59 2.45 -2.87
C LYS A 235 -19.81 3.24 -3.91
N GLN A 236 -18.80 4.00 -3.49
CA GLN A 236 -17.93 4.78 -4.38
C GLN A 236 -17.26 3.89 -5.42
N TYR A 237 -16.80 2.71 -5.01
CA TYR A 237 -16.05 1.84 -5.91
C TYR A 237 -16.94 1.18 -6.97
N LYS A 238 -18.18 0.81 -6.63
CA LYS A 238 -19.17 0.34 -7.61
C LYS A 238 -19.45 1.39 -8.67
N GLU A 239 -19.59 2.65 -8.28
CA GLU A 239 -19.80 3.77 -9.22
C GLU A 239 -18.57 3.98 -10.12
N PHE A 240 -17.37 3.91 -9.54
CA PHE A 240 -16.12 4.01 -10.28
C PHE A 240 -16.00 2.93 -11.37
N ILE A 241 -16.19 1.65 -11.01
CA ILE A 241 -16.08 0.54 -11.97
C ILE A 241 -17.13 0.64 -13.09
N ARG A 242 -18.35 1.08 -12.78
CA ARG A 242 -19.41 1.24 -13.78
C ARG A 242 -19.08 2.32 -14.80
N LYS A 243 -18.55 3.46 -14.34
CA LYS A 243 -18.08 4.53 -15.24
C LYS A 243 -16.94 4.07 -16.13
N GLU A 244 -15.94 3.37 -15.58
CA GLU A 244 -14.86 2.80 -16.40
C GLU A 244 -15.37 1.85 -17.48
N LYS A 245 -16.44 1.09 -17.22
CA LYS A 245 -17.06 0.23 -18.24
C LYS A 245 -17.79 1.00 -19.33
N GLU A 246 -18.41 2.13 -18.98
CA GLU A 246 -19.11 3.00 -19.94
C GLU A 246 -18.11 3.71 -20.87
N ASP A 247 -16.96 4.12 -20.35
CA ASP A 247 -15.90 4.79 -21.14
C ASP A 247 -15.13 3.84 -22.08
N GLU A 248 -15.22 2.52 -21.86
CA GLU A 248 -14.58 1.49 -22.69
C GLU A 248 -15.45 0.98 -23.87
N GLY A 249 -16.74 1.37 -23.92
CA GLY A 249 -17.71 0.93 -24.93
C GLY A 249 -17.99 1.98 -25.99
#